data_AF-A0A397W2N1-F1
#
_entry.id   AF-A0A397W2N1-F1
#
_cell.length_a   1.000
_cell.length_b   1.000
_cell.length_c   1.000
_cell.angle_alpha   90.00
_cell.angle_beta   90.00
_cell.angle_gamma   90.00
#
_symmetry.space_group_name_H-M   'P 1'
#
loop_
_entity.id
_entity.type
_entity.pdbx_description
1 polymer ?
#
loop_
_entity_poly.entity_id
_entity_poly.type
_entity_poly.pdbx_seq_one_letter_code
_entity_poly.pdbx_strand_id
1 'polypeptide(L)'
;MPATVFEWNEAGFNDVLTAPGFRNGIAGQNKAAITANLTANGATSYNDVVFAFPNGNAIGAWVDQIQLNIPWAINQPGVPGVCTSVTRINRITERDTGTPSTAFDLENNSKVFSP
;
A
#
# COMPACT_ATOMS: atom_id res chain seq x y z
N MET A 1 -3.90 -3.53 -15.92
CA MET A 1 -3.96 -3.87 -14.50
C MET A 1 -2.70 -3.33 -13.85
N PRO A 2 -2.76 -2.16 -13.20
CA PRO A 2 -1.66 -1.67 -12.39
C PRO A 2 -1.59 -2.44 -11.05
N ALA A 3 -0.44 -2.37 -10.38
CA ALA A 3 -0.26 -2.95 -9.07
C ALA A 3 0.50 -1.99 -8.14
N THR A 4 0.38 -2.20 -6.84
CA THR A 4 1.30 -1.61 -5.86
C THR A 4 2.07 -2.71 -5.16
N VAL A 5 3.35 -2.44 -4.89
CA VAL A 5 4.26 -3.33 -4.16
C VAL A 5 4.66 -2.64 -2.87
N PHE A 6 4.47 -3.33 -1.76
CA PHE A 6 4.78 -2.85 -0.42
C PHE A 6 6.07 -3.48 0.07
N GLU A 7 7.00 -2.63 0.48
CA GLU A 7 8.12 -3.02 1.33
C GLU A 7 7.74 -2.72 2.77
N TRP A 8 7.18 -3.72 3.46
CA TRP A 8 6.77 -3.57 4.85
C TRP A 8 7.93 -3.29 5.79
N ASN A 9 7.68 -2.47 6.80
CA ASN A 9 8.61 -2.23 7.88
C ASN A 9 8.06 -2.87 9.15
N GLU A 10 8.59 -4.04 9.50
CA GLU A 10 8.15 -4.79 10.69
C GLU A 10 8.30 -3.98 11.97
N ALA A 11 9.28 -3.08 12.06
CA ALA A 11 9.44 -2.22 13.24
C ALA A 11 8.24 -1.30 13.46
N GLY A 12 7.49 -0.95 12.40
CA GLY A 12 6.29 -0.12 12.49
C GLY A 12 5.06 -0.83 13.06
N PHE A 13 5.12 -2.15 13.23
CA PHE A 13 4.11 -2.98 13.89
C PHE A 13 4.61 -3.61 15.19
N ASN A 14 5.86 -3.38 15.57
CA ASN A 14 6.50 -3.97 16.74
C ASN A 14 7.18 -2.89 17.60
N ASP A 15 6.63 -1.68 17.58
CA ASP A 15 7.12 -0.53 18.35
C ASP A 15 6.87 -0.69 19.87
N VAL A 16 5.87 -1.50 20.25
CA VAL A 16 5.58 -1.87 21.63
C VAL A 16 5.91 -3.34 21.89
N LEU A 17 6.94 -3.60 22.70
CA LEU A 17 7.45 -4.95 22.98
C LEU A 17 6.41 -5.93 23.55
N THR A 18 5.45 -5.43 24.33
CA THR A 18 4.43 -6.26 24.98
C THR A 18 3.27 -6.64 24.04
N ALA A 19 3.21 -6.08 22.84
CA ALA A 19 2.14 -6.29 21.87
C ALA A 19 2.69 -6.40 20.43
N PRO A 20 3.50 -7.43 20.14
CA PRO A 20 4.11 -7.59 18.82
C PRO A 20 3.05 -7.80 17.73
N GLY A 21 3.33 -7.27 16.53
CA GLY A 21 2.44 -7.31 15.37
C GLY A 21 1.34 -6.25 15.37
N PHE A 22 1.27 -5.40 16.40
CA PHE A 22 0.33 -4.29 16.50
C PHE A 22 1.07 -2.97 16.64
N ARG A 23 0.82 -2.05 15.71
CA ARG A 23 1.29 -0.67 15.80
C ARG A 23 0.75 -0.02 17.08
N ASN A 24 1.61 0.69 17.80
CA ASN A 24 1.29 1.32 19.09
C ASN A 24 0.76 0.33 20.14
N GLY A 25 0.93 -0.99 19.93
CA GLY A 25 0.34 -2.04 20.76
C GLY A 25 -1.19 -2.12 20.73
N ILE A 26 -1.85 -1.47 19.76
CA ILE A 26 -3.31 -1.41 19.66
C ILE A 26 -3.84 -2.56 18.81
N ALA A 27 -4.65 -3.42 19.42
CA ALA A 27 -5.30 -4.52 18.71
C ALA A 27 -6.08 -4.01 17.48
N GLY A 28 -5.82 -4.62 16.33
CA GLY A 28 -6.41 -4.23 15.04
C GLY A 28 -5.59 -3.24 14.22
N GLN A 29 -4.55 -2.61 14.78
CA GLN A 29 -3.60 -1.79 14.02
C GLN A 29 -2.45 -2.66 13.48
N ASN A 30 -2.76 -3.58 12.56
CA ASN A 30 -1.81 -4.57 12.05
C ASN A 30 -1.78 -4.62 10.51
N LYS A 31 -0.81 -5.35 9.95
CA LYS A 31 -0.66 -5.53 8.49
C LYS A 31 -1.93 -6.10 7.83
N ALA A 32 -2.63 -6.99 8.52
CA ALA A 32 -3.87 -7.58 8.02
C ALA A 32 -4.99 -6.54 7.85
N ALA A 33 -5.07 -5.53 8.71
CA ALA A 33 -6.03 -4.43 8.58
C ALA A 33 -5.73 -3.53 7.37
N ILE A 34 -4.45 -3.28 7.06
CA ILE A 34 -4.05 -2.54 5.85
C ILE A 34 -4.41 -3.34 4.59
N THR A 35 -4.10 -4.65 4.61
CA THR A 35 -4.44 -5.58 3.53
C THR A 35 -5.97 -5.64 3.32
N ALA A 36 -6.74 -5.75 4.40
CA ALA A 36 -8.20 -5.74 4.34
C ALA A 36 -8.71 -4.42 3.73
N ASN A 37 -8.14 -3.27 4.11
CA ASN A 37 -8.50 -1.98 3.53
C ASN A 37 -8.23 -1.91 2.02
N LEU A 38 -7.09 -2.42 1.56
CA LEU A 38 -6.75 -2.54 0.14
C LEU A 38 -7.76 -3.43 -0.61
N THR A 39 -8.07 -4.61 -0.07
CA THR A 39 -9.01 -5.55 -0.69
C THR A 39 -10.45 -5.02 -0.72
N ALA A 40 -10.87 -4.28 0.30
CA ALA A 40 -12.16 -3.59 0.34
C ALA A 40 -12.28 -2.52 -0.75
N ASN A 41 -11.14 -1.97 -1.21
CA ASN A 41 -11.04 -1.03 -2.33
C ASN A 41 -10.77 -1.72 -3.68
N GLY A 42 -11.04 -3.02 -3.78
CA GLY A 42 -11.00 -3.78 -5.03
C GLY A 42 -9.62 -4.28 -5.43
N ALA A 43 -8.62 -4.22 -4.55
CA ALA A 43 -7.33 -4.84 -4.80
C ALA A 43 -7.40 -6.37 -4.62
N THR A 44 -6.64 -7.09 -5.43
CA THR A 44 -6.32 -8.51 -5.21
C THR A 44 -4.94 -8.60 -4.55
N SER A 45 -4.86 -9.22 -3.36
CA SER A 45 -3.61 -9.42 -2.62
C SER A 45 -2.85 -10.66 -3.12
N TYR A 46 -1.54 -10.53 -3.24
CA TYR A 46 -0.60 -11.62 -3.45
C TYR A 46 0.45 -11.57 -2.33
N ASN A 47 0.33 -12.51 -1.39
CA ASN A 47 1.20 -12.64 -0.20
C ASN A 47 1.32 -11.37 0.64
N ASP A 48 0.29 -10.51 0.63
CA ASP A 48 0.25 -9.20 1.29
C ASP A 48 1.38 -8.25 0.88
N VAL A 49 2.09 -8.53 -0.22
CA VAL A 49 3.21 -7.72 -0.72
C VAL A 49 2.81 -7.00 -2.00
N VAL A 50 2.12 -7.70 -2.91
CA VAL A 50 1.69 -7.14 -4.19
C VAL A 50 0.17 -7.05 -4.20
N PHE A 51 -0.35 -5.88 -4.57
CA PHE A 51 -1.77 -5.59 -4.65
C PHE A 51 -2.12 -5.16 -6.07
N ALA A 52 -2.80 -6.03 -6.82
CA ALA A 52 -3.23 -5.72 -8.18
C ALA A 52 -4.60 -5.05 -8.18
N PHE A 53 -4.74 -3.98 -8.95
CA PHE A 53 -5.97 -3.20 -9.06
C PHE A 53 -6.58 -3.33 -10.45
N PRO A 54 -7.92 -3.29 -10.59
CA PRO A 54 -8.58 -3.42 -11.89
C PRO A 54 -8.13 -2.32 -12.86
N ASN A 55 -7.89 -1.10 -12.39
CA ASN A 55 -7.42 0.04 -13.17
C ASN A 55 -6.74 1.09 -12.27
N GLY A 56 -6.17 2.15 -12.89
CA GLY A 56 -5.49 3.22 -12.17
C GLY A 56 -6.42 4.07 -11.29
N ASN A 57 -7.70 4.19 -11.65
CA ASN A 57 -8.68 4.93 -10.85
C ASN A 57 -8.93 4.26 -9.50
N ALA A 58 -8.93 2.92 -9.44
CA ALA A 58 -9.06 2.20 -8.19
C ALA A 58 -7.86 2.44 -7.24
N ILE A 59 -6.65 2.60 -7.78
CA ILE A 59 -5.48 3.03 -6.98
C ILE A 59 -5.71 4.45 -6.46
N GLY A 60 -6.12 5.38 -7.32
CA GLY A 60 -6.41 6.76 -6.91
C GLY A 60 -7.44 6.84 -5.80
N ALA A 61 -8.58 6.14 -5.96
CA ALA A 61 -9.63 6.09 -4.95
C ALA A 61 -9.13 5.53 -3.60
N TRP A 62 -8.29 4.48 -3.62
CA TRP A 62 -7.67 3.97 -2.40
C TRP A 62 -6.72 5.00 -1.77
N VAL A 63 -5.86 5.65 -2.55
CA VAL A 63 -4.95 6.70 -2.07
C VAL A 63 -5.72 7.83 -1.40
N ASP A 64 -6.84 8.25 -1.97
CA ASP A 64 -7.66 9.35 -1.44
C ASP A 64 -8.35 8.99 -0.12
N GLN A 65 -8.61 7.70 0.12
CA GLN A 65 -9.39 7.23 1.27
C GLN A 65 -8.55 6.62 2.39
N ILE A 66 -7.32 6.18 2.13
CA ILE A 66 -6.51 5.42 3.10
C ILE A 66 -6.34 6.18 4.41
N GLN A 67 -6.07 7.49 4.35
CA GLN A 67 -5.87 8.33 5.52
C GLN A 67 -7.15 8.49 6.37
N LEU A 68 -8.32 8.36 5.75
CA LEU A 68 -9.62 8.39 6.45
C LEU A 68 -9.98 7.02 7.03
N ASN A 69 -9.71 5.95 6.28
CA ASN A 69 -10.09 4.59 6.66
C ASN A 69 -9.16 3.99 7.72
N ILE A 70 -7.86 4.28 7.64
CA ILE A 70 -6.82 3.80 8.55
C ILE A 70 -5.87 4.93 8.97
N PRO A 71 -6.37 5.99 9.65
CA PRO A 71 -5.57 7.16 10.02
C PRO A 71 -4.34 6.82 10.87
N TRP A 72 -4.36 5.69 11.57
CA TRP A 72 -3.24 5.21 12.37
C TRP A 72 -2.03 4.77 11.54
N ALA A 73 -2.20 4.44 10.26
CA ALA A 73 -1.14 3.89 9.41
C ALA A 73 -0.19 4.95 8.87
N ILE A 74 -0.54 6.24 8.98
CA ILE A 74 0.33 7.34 8.57
C ILE A 74 1.60 7.40 9.42
N ASN A 75 2.62 8.08 8.88
CA ASN A 75 3.88 8.33 9.58
C ASN A 75 3.64 9.12 10.88
N GLN A 76 4.23 8.65 11.98
CA GLN A 76 4.06 9.21 13.31
C GLN A 76 5.43 9.62 13.87
N PRO A 77 5.56 10.78 14.53
CA PRO A 77 6.82 11.18 15.16
C PRO A 77 7.30 10.15 16.18
N GLY A 78 8.54 9.69 16.05
CA GLY A 78 9.15 8.74 16.99
C GLY A 78 8.68 7.29 16.86
N VAL A 79 7.73 6.98 15.98
CA VAL A 79 7.28 5.61 15.70
C VAL A 79 7.71 5.22 14.29
N PRO A 80 8.38 4.07 14.08
CA PRO A 80 8.74 3.62 12.74
C PRO A 80 7.52 3.55 11.82
N GLY A 81 7.66 3.92 10.54
CA GLY A 81 6.57 3.81 9.56
C GLY A 81 6.15 2.36 9.32
N VAL A 82 4.92 2.12 8.88
CA VAL A 82 4.40 0.75 8.60
C VAL A 82 5.03 0.11 7.36
N CYS A 83 5.58 0.92 6.45
CA CYS A 83 6.33 0.49 5.28
C CYS A 83 7.53 1.40 5.05
N THR A 84 8.58 0.84 4.44
CA THR A 84 9.73 1.59 3.93
C THR A 84 9.39 2.23 2.59
N SER A 85 8.67 1.51 1.73
CA SER A 85 8.26 2.00 0.43
C SER A 85 6.96 1.40 -0.07
N VAL A 86 6.25 2.17 -0.91
CA VAL A 86 5.16 1.69 -1.76
C VAL A 86 5.49 2.05 -3.19
N THR A 87 5.65 1.06 -4.06
CA THR A 87 5.94 1.26 -5.48
C THR A 87 4.72 0.92 -6.31
N ARG A 88 4.26 1.85 -7.13
CA ARG A 88 3.20 1.61 -8.11
C ARG A 88 3.83 1.14 -9.43
N ILE A 89 3.30 0.05 -9.96
CA ILE A 89 3.67 -0.52 -11.26
C ILE A 89 2.51 -0.24 -12.22
N ASN A 90 2.76 0.57 -13.23
CA ASN A 90 1.83 0.81 -14.33
C ASN A 90 2.27 0.01 -15.55
N ARG A 91 1.30 -0.61 -16.24
CA ARG A 91 1.55 -1.12 -17.58
C ARG A 91 1.61 0.07 -18.53
N ILE A 92 2.69 0.21 -19.29
CA ILE A 92 2.77 1.24 -20.32
C ILE A 92 1.81 0.84 -21.44
N THR A 93 0.75 1.62 -21.62
CA THR A 93 -0.04 1.55 -22.86
C THR A 93 0.67 2.43 -23.88
N GLU A 94 1.37 1.80 -24.82
CA GLU A 94 1.76 2.48 -26.05
C GLU A 94 0.49 2.97 -26.74
N ARG A 95 0.46 4.26 -27.06
CA ARG A 95 -0.60 4.87 -27.85
C ARG A 95 -0.47 4.30 -29.28
N ASP A 96 -1.45 3.50 -29.70
CA ASP A 96 -1.75 3.11 -31.08
C ASP A 96 -0.65 2.43 -31.94
N THR A 97 -0.08 1.31 -31.51
CA THR A 97 0.70 0.42 -32.41
C THR A 97 0.06 -0.95 -32.64
N GLY A 98 -1.08 -1.25 -32.01
CA GLY A 98 -1.75 -2.56 -32.09
C GLY A 98 -0.99 -3.70 -31.39
N THR A 99 0.20 -3.43 -30.82
CA THR A 99 0.97 -4.39 -30.04
C THR A 99 0.98 -3.95 -28.57
N PRO A 100 0.55 -4.80 -27.62
CA PRO A 100 0.63 -4.46 -26.21
C PRO A 100 2.09 -4.32 -25.78
N SER A 101 2.48 -3.15 -25.27
CA SER A 101 3.84 -2.96 -24.75
C SER A 101 4.13 -3.97 -23.63
N THR A 102 5.36 -4.49 -23.66
CA THR A 102 5.95 -5.31 -22.58
C THR A 102 6.61 -4.43 -21.51
N ALA A 103 6.65 -3.12 -21.72
CA ALA A 103 7.28 -2.18 -20.82
C ALA A 103 6.37 -1.80 -19.65
N PHE A 104 6.98 -1.57 -18.49
CA PHE A 104 6.33 -1.15 -17.26
C PHE A 104 6.97 0.15 -16.77
N ASP A 105 6.14 1.01 -16.19
CA ASP A 105 6.57 2.23 -15.51
C ASP A 105 6.45 2.04 -13.99
N LEU A 106 7.42 2.59 -13.26
CA LEU A 106 7.56 2.47 -11.81
C LEU A 106 7.47 3.85 -11.17
N GLU A 107 6.48 4.04 -10.31
CA GLU A 107 6.26 5.29 -9.60
C GLU A 107 6.40 5.07 -8.08
N ASN A 108 7.17 5.93 -7.40
CA ASN A 108 7.19 5.94 -5.94
C ASN A 108 5.88 6.53 -5.40
N ASN A 109 5.13 5.70 -4.69
CA ASN A 109 3.85 6.05 -4.09
C ASN A 109 3.90 6.05 -2.55
N SER A 110 5.08 6.07 -1.94
CA SER A 110 5.25 6.07 -0.47
C SER A 110 4.63 7.29 0.21
N LYS A 111 4.33 8.35 -0.55
CA LYS A 111 3.64 9.56 -0.06
C LYS A 111 2.25 9.26 0.51
N VAL A 112 1.62 8.12 0.21
CA VAL A 112 0.29 7.76 0.74
C VAL A 112 0.26 7.70 2.27
N PHE A 113 1.41 7.45 2.90
CA PHE A 113 1.58 7.43 4.36
C PHE A 113 2.21 8.71 4.92
N SER A 114 2.52 9.69 4.07
CA SER A 114 3.08 10.98 4.46
C SER A 114 1.99 12.06 4.31
N PRO A 115 1.63 12.80 5.37
CA PRO A 115 0.73 13.93 5.25
C PRO A 115 1.31 15.06 4.39
#